data_AF-A0A1Y3TMH1-F1
#
_entry.id   AF-A0A1Y3TMH1-F1
#
_cell.length_a   1.000
_cell.length_b   1.000
_cell.length_c   1.000
_cell.angle_alpha   90.00
_cell.angle_beta   90.00
_cell.angle_gamma   90.00
#
_symmetry.space_group_name_H-M   'P 1'
#
loop_
_entity.id
_entity.type
_entity.pdbx_description
1 polymer ?
#
loop_
_entity_poly.entity_id
_entity_poly.type
_entity_poly.pdbx_seq_one_letter_code
_entity_poly.pdbx_strand_id
1 'polypeptide(L)'
;MDKTKLQWHPAFGAALRITLQDEMQYLEMHEEHLLSKKPLQMDILIIKKLQEVQIKKTIGRVFRKHNIIEYKSPDDSLSVNDFYKVYGYACIYQSNTDRIKEIDPEELTLTFVCSHYPRELLKHLENVRGMHAEYQGAGIYYITGDPILMQLLITPELSDGENYWIQSMRTDLRAGEEIRKLMREYEKHRKSKDYAAVMNLITRANWEQMEVEKKMCDALNELFAEELKEADSRGRTEGMKQGKREMIFAFLKAGVDIKTIKEASGLNEGEIELIRREMEQS
;
A
#
# COMPACT_ATOMS: atom_id res chain seq x y z
N MET A 1 19.20 -13.61 48.32
CA MET A 1 17.86 -13.94 47.80
C MET A 1 17.61 -13.03 46.61
N ASP A 2 17.57 -13.60 45.42
CA ASP A 2 17.29 -12.88 44.20
C ASP A 2 15.82 -12.42 44.25
N LYS A 3 15.55 -11.13 44.08
CA LYS A 3 14.18 -10.59 44.09
C LYS A 3 13.53 -11.00 42.77
N THR A 4 12.91 -12.17 42.75
CA THR A 4 12.08 -12.61 41.64
C THR A 4 11.01 -11.54 41.39
N LYS A 5 11.07 -10.91 40.22
CA LYS A 5 10.18 -9.81 39.83
C LYS A 5 8.73 -10.30 39.90
N LEU A 6 7.89 -9.63 40.70
CA LEU A 6 6.47 -9.96 40.81
C LEU A 6 5.79 -9.86 39.44
N GLN A 7 5.05 -10.90 39.05
CA GLN A 7 4.35 -10.98 37.76
C GLN A 7 2.93 -10.44 37.90
N TRP A 8 2.75 -9.14 37.67
CA TRP A 8 1.46 -8.46 37.86
C TRP A 8 0.43 -8.75 36.75
N HIS A 9 0.87 -8.97 35.51
CA HIS A 9 -0.05 -9.15 34.37
C HIS A 9 -0.95 -10.39 34.54
N PRO A 10 -0.42 -11.59 34.87
CA PRO A 10 -1.29 -12.75 35.11
C PRO A 10 -2.21 -12.59 36.33
N ALA A 11 -1.73 -11.92 37.38
CA ALA A 11 -2.52 -11.66 38.58
C ALA A 11 -3.70 -10.70 38.28
N PHE A 12 -3.49 -9.70 37.43
CA PHE A 12 -4.54 -8.80 36.97
C PHE A 12 -5.58 -9.53 36.11
N GLY A 13 -5.15 -10.41 35.19
CA GLY A 13 -6.07 -11.27 34.43
C GLY A 13 -6.95 -12.13 35.33
N ALA A 14 -6.37 -12.72 36.39
CA ALA A 14 -7.14 -13.45 37.40
C ALA A 14 -8.11 -12.56 38.19
N ALA A 15 -7.67 -11.37 38.60
CA ALA A 15 -8.53 -10.41 39.29
C ALA A 15 -9.71 -9.95 38.43
N LEU A 16 -9.52 -9.75 37.12
CA LEU A 16 -10.60 -9.46 36.18
C LEU A 16 -11.62 -10.59 36.10
N ARG A 17 -11.17 -11.84 36.00
CA ARG A 17 -12.07 -13.01 36.00
C ARG A 17 -12.88 -13.14 37.29
N ILE A 18 -12.29 -12.82 38.45
CA ILE A 18 -13.01 -12.81 39.73
C ILE A 18 -14.01 -11.67 39.77
N THR A 19 -13.61 -10.49 39.30
CA THR A 19 -14.46 -9.28 39.34
C THR A 19 -15.67 -9.39 38.42
N LEU A 20 -15.49 -10.01 37.25
CA LEU A 20 -16.52 -10.20 36.22
C LEU A 20 -17.11 -11.62 36.23
N GLN A 21 -16.97 -12.34 37.35
CA GLN A 21 -17.23 -13.78 37.41
C GLN A 21 -18.65 -14.14 36.98
N ASP A 22 -19.65 -13.36 37.39
CA ASP A 22 -21.06 -13.61 37.08
C ASP A 22 -21.38 -13.36 35.59
N GLU A 23 -20.65 -12.42 34.98
CA GLU A 23 -20.76 -12.05 33.56
C GLU A 23 -19.83 -12.84 32.64
N MET A 24 -18.88 -13.64 33.16
CA MET A 24 -17.91 -14.39 32.34
C MET A 24 -18.60 -15.32 31.32
N GLN A 25 -19.83 -15.76 31.59
CA GLN A 25 -20.63 -16.54 30.63
C GLN A 25 -20.97 -15.76 29.33
N TYR A 26 -20.86 -14.43 29.35
CA TYR A 26 -21.08 -13.53 28.22
C TYR A 26 -19.78 -12.94 27.65
N LEU A 27 -18.61 -13.29 28.21
CA LEU A 27 -17.33 -12.66 27.91
C LEU A 27 -16.30 -13.70 27.46
N GLU A 28 -15.55 -13.36 26.40
CA GLU A 28 -14.35 -14.09 26.00
C GLU A 28 -13.11 -13.26 26.33
N MET A 29 -12.18 -13.84 27.09
CA MET A 29 -10.97 -13.16 27.55
C MET A 29 -9.73 -13.83 26.97
N HIS A 30 -8.97 -13.05 26.19
CA HIS A 30 -7.66 -13.45 25.69
C HIS A 30 -6.59 -12.59 26.37
N GLU A 31 -5.66 -13.24 27.06
CA GLU A 31 -4.47 -12.57 27.60
C GLU A 31 -3.40 -12.49 26.52
N GLU A 32 -2.71 -11.34 26.44
CA GLU A 32 -1.58 -11.13 25.51
C GLU A 32 -1.92 -11.42 24.03
N HIS A 33 -3.12 -11.04 23.59
CA HIS A 33 -3.57 -11.22 22.21
C HIS A 33 -2.67 -10.48 21.21
N LEU A 34 -2.11 -11.22 20.25
CA LEU A 34 -1.24 -10.66 19.22
C LEU A 34 -2.06 -9.94 18.15
N LEU A 35 -1.79 -8.65 17.95
CA LEU A 35 -2.48 -7.82 16.93
C LEU A 35 -2.05 -8.15 15.49
N SER A 36 -0.90 -8.78 15.30
CA SER A 36 -0.38 -9.12 13.97
C SER A 36 0.55 -10.32 13.99
N LYS A 37 0.58 -11.08 12.88
CA LYS A 37 1.53 -12.19 12.69
C LYS A 37 2.95 -11.72 12.34
N LYS A 38 3.06 -10.52 11.75
CA LYS A 38 4.32 -9.86 11.40
C LYS A 38 4.51 -8.62 12.25
N PRO A 39 5.76 -8.18 12.52
CA PRO A 39 6.02 -6.89 13.14
C PRO A 39 5.28 -5.76 12.41
N LEU A 40 4.82 -4.77 13.16
CA LEU A 40 4.17 -3.61 12.59
C LEU A 40 5.15 -2.84 11.70
N GLN A 41 4.69 -2.40 10.53
CA GLN A 41 5.50 -1.73 9.54
C GLN A 41 4.68 -0.66 8.83
N MET A 42 5.24 0.54 8.72
CA MET A 42 4.71 1.65 7.91
C MET A 42 5.28 1.57 6.49
N ASP A 43 4.56 2.09 5.50
CA ASP A 43 5.07 2.12 4.12
C ASP A 43 6.26 3.08 4.00
N ILE A 44 6.09 4.34 4.43
CA ILE A 44 7.15 5.35 4.39
C ILE A 44 7.10 6.23 5.64
N LEU A 45 8.27 6.51 6.21
CA LEU A 45 8.48 7.52 7.25
C LEU A 45 9.48 8.56 6.75
N ILE A 46 9.05 9.81 6.66
CA ILE A 46 9.89 10.96 6.31
C ILE A 46 10.15 11.77 7.58
N ILE A 47 11.43 11.98 7.91
CA ILE A 47 11.84 12.82 9.04
C ILE A 47 12.61 14.03 8.51
N LYS A 48 12.11 15.23 8.84
CA LYS A 48 12.82 16.48 8.55
C LYS A 48 14.07 16.56 9.41
N LYS A 49 15.23 16.62 8.76
CA LYS A 49 16.51 16.85 9.44
C LYS A 49 16.58 18.22 10.10
N LEU A 50 15.94 19.22 9.50
CA LEU A 50 15.84 20.59 10.00
C LEU A 50 14.35 20.98 10.03
N GLN A 51 13.80 21.17 11.23
CA GLN A 51 12.38 21.41 11.45
C GLN A 51 11.89 22.70 10.79
N GLU A 52 12.70 23.75 10.83
CA GLU A 52 12.36 25.09 10.30
C GLU A 52 12.33 25.16 8.76
N VAL A 53 12.95 24.20 8.06
CA VAL A 53 13.00 24.23 6.60
C VAL A 53 11.67 23.78 6.02
N GLN A 54 10.95 24.70 5.37
CA GLN A 54 9.70 24.36 4.68
C GLN A 54 9.97 23.66 3.35
N ILE A 55 9.26 22.56 3.10
CA ILE A 55 9.30 21.87 1.81
C ILE A 55 8.49 22.69 0.80
N LYS A 56 9.12 23.04 -0.33
CA LYS A 56 8.52 23.93 -1.35
C LYS A 56 7.40 23.25 -2.16
N LYS A 57 7.57 21.96 -2.45
CA LYS A 57 6.64 21.14 -3.24
C LYS A 57 5.30 21.02 -2.54
N THR A 58 4.20 21.19 -3.28
CA THR A 58 2.86 21.34 -2.69
C THR A 58 2.47 20.17 -1.79
N ILE A 59 2.75 18.92 -2.21
CA ILE A 59 2.46 17.73 -1.39
C ILE A 59 3.20 17.74 -0.04
N GLY A 60 4.39 18.34 0.03
CA GLY A 60 5.23 18.36 1.23
C GLY A 60 5.03 19.59 2.12
N ARG A 61 4.24 20.58 1.71
CA ARG A 61 4.06 21.83 2.48
C ARG A 61 3.46 21.59 3.87
N VAL A 62 2.61 20.57 3.98
CA VAL A 62 1.94 20.16 5.22
C VAL A 62 2.85 19.33 6.14
N PHE A 63 4.01 18.87 5.65
CA PHE A 63 4.87 17.97 6.41
C PHE A 63 5.43 18.68 7.62
N ARG A 64 5.04 18.15 8.78
CA ARG A 64 5.70 18.43 10.06
C ARG A 64 7.00 17.62 10.15
N LYS A 65 7.60 17.56 11.34
CA LYS A 65 8.91 16.95 11.54
C LYS A 65 8.92 15.47 11.17
N HIS A 66 7.85 14.75 11.48
CA HIS A 66 7.68 13.33 11.12
C HIS A 66 6.42 13.18 10.27
N ASN A 67 6.57 12.67 9.05
CA ASN A 67 5.46 12.38 8.16
C ASN A 67 5.42 10.88 7.87
N ILE A 68 4.28 10.25 8.17
CA ILE A 68 4.02 8.83 7.93
C ILE A 68 3.10 8.74 6.72
N ILE A 69 3.49 7.95 5.72
CA ILE A 69 2.72 7.77 4.49
C ILE A 69 2.20 6.35 4.41
N GLU A 70 0.92 6.21 4.07
CA GLU A 70 0.31 4.96 3.60
C GLU A 70 -0.06 5.13 2.13
N TYR A 71 0.39 4.18 1.30
CA TYR A 71 0.13 4.15 -0.14
C TYR A 71 -0.79 2.99 -0.49
N LYS A 72 -1.83 3.28 -1.27
CA LYS A 72 -2.68 2.29 -1.92
C LYS A 72 -2.38 2.24 -3.41
N SER A 73 -2.23 1.02 -3.92
CA SER A 73 -2.05 0.79 -5.36
C SER A 73 -3.30 1.25 -6.13
N PRO A 74 -3.21 1.46 -7.46
CA PRO A 74 -4.33 1.99 -8.24
C PRO A 74 -5.63 1.20 -8.10
N ASP A 75 -5.55 -0.12 -7.94
CA ASP A 75 -6.71 -1.00 -7.86
C ASP A 75 -7.25 -1.14 -6.42
N ASP A 76 -6.52 -0.63 -5.42
CA ASP A 76 -6.89 -0.71 -4.01
C ASP A 76 -7.70 0.52 -3.56
N SER A 77 -8.69 0.27 -2.70
CA SER A 77 -9.42 1.33 -2.00
C SER A 77 -8.76 1.67 -0.67
N LEU A 78 -8.67 2.96 -0.34
CA LEU A 78 -8.32 3.40 1.01
C LEU A 78 -9.54 3.27 1.94
N SER A 79 -9.47 2.35 2.91
CA SER A 79 -10.60 2.02 3.78
C SER A 79 -10.56 2.70 5.16
N VAL A 80 -11.67 2.61 5.90
CA VAL A 80 -11.74 2.98 7.32
C VAL A 80 -10.71 2.20 8.16
N ASN A 81 -10.52 0.91 7.86
CA ASN A 81 -9.56 0.08 8.59
C ASN A 81 -8.12 0.52 8.35
N ASP A 82 -7.79 0.91 7.11
CA ASP A 82 -6.47 1.45 6.79
C ASP A 82 -6.18 2.72 7.57
N PHE A 83 -7.17 3.62 7.66
CA PHE A 83 -7.05 4.82 8.48
C PHE A 83 -6.73 4.47 9.95
N TYR A 84 -7.51 3.61 10.60
CA TYR A 84 -7.28 3.26 12.01
C TYR A 84 -5.97 2.53 12.23
N LYS A 85 -5.56 1.67 11.29
CA LYS A 85 -4.27 0.99 11.30
C LYS A 85 -3.13 2.01 11.31
N VAL A 86 -3.12 2.94 10.36
CA VAL A 86 -2.07 3.96 10.23
C VAL A 86 -2.09 4.96 11.38
N TYR A 87 -3.27 5.37 11.83
CA TYR A 87 -3.43 6.20 13.02
C TYR A 87 -2.86 5.50 14.26
N GLY A 88 -3.14 4.19 14.42
CA GLY A 88 -2.54 3.37 15.47
C GLY A 88 -1.01 3.29 15.37
N TYR A 89 -0.46 3.17 14.15
CA TYR A 89 0.99 3.21 13.92
C TYR A 89 1.60 4.54 14.35
N ALA A 90 0.91 5.65 14.09
CA ALA A 90 1.35 6.98 14.51
C ALA A 90 1.41 7.09 16.04
N CYS A 91 0.40 6.58 16.75
CA CYS A 91 0.40 6.54 18.21
C CYS A 91 1.53 5.66 18.76
N ILE A 92 1.74 4.46 18.20
CA ILE A 92 2.83 3.58 18.60
C ILE A 92 4.18 4.26 18.37
N TYR A 93 4.39 4.85 17.19
CA TYR A 93 5.61 5.58 16.85
C TYR A 93 5.89 6.74 17.80
N GLN A 94 4.87 7.52 18.13
CA GLN A 94 4.95 8.63 19.07
C GLN A 94 5.30 8.16 20.49
N SER A 95 4.72 7.03 20.91
CA SER A 95 4.88 6.51 22.27
C SER A 95 6.13 5.65 22.47
N ASN A 96 6.71 5.12 21.39
CA ASN A 96 7.87 4.24 21.42
C ASN A 96 9.19 5.04 21.48
N THR A 97 9.30 5.88 22.51
CA THR A 97 10.44 6.77 22.78
C THR A 97 10.90 6.64 24.23
N ASP A 98 12.17 6.95 24.52
CA ASP A 98 12.72 6.82 25.87
C ASP A 98 12.21 7.91 26.82
N ARG A 99 11.76 9.05 26.27
CA ARG A 99 11.26 10.19 27.04
C ARG A 99 9.81 10.50 26.73
N ILE A 100 9.10 10.99 27.73
CA ILE A 100 7.72 11.46 27.60
C ILE A 100 7.68 12.62 26.59
N LYS A 101 6.80 12.51 25.59
CA LYS A 101 6.62 13.51 24.53
C LYS A 101 7.92 13.89 23.81
N GLU A 102 8.83 12.93 23.62
CA GLU A 102 10.02 13.13 22.78
C GLU A 102 9.63 13.47 21.33
N ILE A 103 8.52 12.88 20.87
CA ILE A 103 7.80 13.28 19.68
C ILE A 103 6.47 13.89 20.15
N ASP A 104 6.26 15.17 19.88
CA ASP A 104 4.95 15.79 20.13
C ASP A 104 3.96 15.31 19.03
N PRO A 105 2.71 14.93 19.35
CA PRO A 105 1.68 14.69 18.33
C PRO A 105 1.54 15.83 17.32
N GLU A 106 1.75 17.07 17.75
CA GLU A 106 1.78 18.24 16.86
C GLU A 106 3.01 18.30 15.94
N GLU A 107 3.99 17.41 16.08
CA GLU A 107 5.12 17.25 15.15
C GLU A 107 4.89 16.16 14.11
N LEU A 108 3.76 15.45 14.20
CA LEU A 108 3.38 14.39 13.27
C LEU A 108 2.50 14.90 12.14
N THR A 109 2.60 14.21 11.00
CA THR A 109 1.67 14.32 9.87
C THR A 109 1.40 12.94 9.30
N LEU A 110 0.14 12.65 8.94
CA LEU A 110 -0.19 11.46 8.17
C LEU A 110 -0.54 11.84 6.74
N THR A 111 0.04 11.15 5.76
CA THR A 111 -0.32 11.32 4.36
C THR A 111 -0.87 10.01 3.83
N PHE A 112 -2.11 10.03 3.35
CA PHE A 112 -2.72 8.91 2.66
C PHE A 112 -2.68 9.15 1.16
N VAL A 113 -2.23 8.16 0.40
CA VAL A 113 -2.12 8.25 -1.06
C VAL A 113 -2.97 7.15 -1.68
N CYS A 114 -3.90 7.51 -2.55
CA CYS A 114 -4.77 6.55 -3.24
C CYS A 114 -5.20 7.08 -4.60
N SER A 115 -5.67 6.18 -5.47
CA SER A 115 -6.08 6.58 -6.82
C SER A 115 -7.54 7.02 -6.91
N HIS A 116 -8.38 6.56 -5.98
CA HIS A 116 -9.82 6.79 -6.00
C HIS A 116 -10.26 7.58 -4.76
N TYR A 117 -11.09 8.60 -4.97
CA TYR A 117 -11.60 9.42 -3.87
C TYR A 117 -12.39 8.58 -2.84
N PRO A 118 -11.92 8.46 -1.58
CA PRO A 118 -12.42 7.48 -0.63
C PRO A 118 -13.65 7.99 0.15
N ARG A 119 -14.79 8.05 -0.53
CA ARG A 119 -16.05 8.63 0.00
C ARG A 119 -16.48 8.05 1.36
N GLU A 120 -16.45 6.73 1.49
CA GLU A 120 -16.89 6.05 2.71
C GLU A 120 -15.97 6.35 3.90
N LEU A 121 -14.65 6.40 3.67
CA LEU A 121 -13.70 6.80 4.71
C LEU A 121 -13.95 8.25 5.16
N LEU A 122 -14.05 9.19 4.22
CA LEU A 122 -14.20 10.60 4.58
C LEU A 122 -15.53 10.86 5.29
N LYS A 123 -16.61 10.21 4.85
CA LYS A 123 -17.90 10.24 5.53
C LYS A 123 -17.80 9.68 6.95
N HIS A 124 -17.05 8.58 7.15
CA HIS A 124 -16.80 8.03 8.48
C HIS A 124 -16.03 9.01 9.37
N LEU A 125 -14.95 9.61 8.86
CA LEU A 125 -14.14 10.59 9.59
C LEU A 125 -14.95 11.81 10.01
N GLU A 126 -15.81 12.32 9.13
CA GLU A 126 -16.70 13.44 9.45
C GLU A 126 -17.71 13.06 10.53
N ASN A 127 -18.46 11.97 10.36
CA ASN A 127 -19.56 11.64 11.25
C ASN A 127 -19.11 11.09 12.61
N VAL A 128 -18.00 10.36 12.66
CA VAL A 128 -17.56 9.64 13.87
C VAL A 128 -16.44 10.38 14.61
N ARG A 129 -15.62 11.15 13.89
CA ARG A 129 -14.44 11.81 14.45
C ARG A 129 -14.51 13.34 14.40
N GLY A 130 -15.50 13.92 13.71
CA GLY A 130 -15.58 15.37 13.52
C GLY A 130 -14.42 15.92 12.68
N MET A 131 -13.80 15.08 11.85
CA MET A 131 -12.70 15.46 10.98
C MET A 131 -13.22 15.84 9.60
N HIS A 132 -12.68 16.90 9.00
CA HIS A 132 -13.17 17.44 7.73
C HIS A 132 -12.07 17.44 6.67
N ALA A 133 -12.41 17.03 5.44
CA ALA A 133 -11.51 17.08 4.30
C ALA A 133 -11.69 18.40 3.53
N GLU A 134 -10.66 19.22 3.51
CA GLU A 134 -10.60 20.51 2.84
C GLU A 134 -9.75 20.42 1.57
N TYR A 135 -10.36 20.66 0.41
CA TYR A 135 -9.67 20.62 -0.87
C TYR A 135 -8.66 21.77 -1.01
N GLN A 136 -7.41 21.43 -1.30
CA GLN A 136 -6.29 22.36 -1.46
C GLN A 136 -5.89 22.59 -2.94
N GLY A 137 -6.53 21.87 -3.87
CA GLY A 137 -6.22 21.93 -5.30
C GLY A 137 -5.40 20.72 -5.79
N ALA A 138 -5.59 20.38 -7.07
CA ALA A 138 -4.88 19.32 -7.79
C ALA A 138 -4.82 17.99 -7.00
N GLY A 139 -5.98 17.46 -6.61
CA GLY A 139 -6.06 16.17 -5.90
C GLY A 139 -5.56 16.16 -4.45
N ILE A 140 -5.20 17.31 -3.89
CA ILE A 140 -4.70 17.42 -2.51
C ILE A 140 -5.84 17.85 -1.58
N TYR A 141 -6.02 17.12 -0.49
CA TYR A 141 -6.96 17.46 0.57
C TYR A 141 -6.21 17.48 1.91
N TYR A 142 -6.49 18.47 2.75
CA TYR A 142 -6.09 18.43 4.16
C TYR A 142 -7.24 17.91 4.98
N ILE A 143 -6.93 17.01 5.92
CA ILE A 143 -7.93 16.50 6.86
C ILE A 143 -7.63 17.16 8.21
N THR A 144 -8.57 17.98 8.67
CA THR A 144 -8.48 18.79 9.89
C THR A 144 -9.43 18.25 10.97
N GLY A 145 -9.27 18.71 12.22
CA GLY A 145 -10.09 18.25 13.36
C GLY A 145 -9.38 17.29 14.33
N ASP A 146 -8.08 17.05 14.16
CA ASP A 146 -7.25 16.20 15.02
C ASP A 146 -5.90 16.90 15.30
N PRO A 147 -5.26 16.69 16.47
CA PRO A 147 -3.92 17.23 16.73
C PRO A 147 -2.86 16.78 15.72
N ILE A 148 -2.99 15.57 15.19
CA ILE A 148 -2.15 15.06 14.10
C ILE A 148 -2.73 15.60 12.79
N LEU A 149 -1.97 16.45 12.11
CA LEU A 149 -2.37 16.99 10.83
C LEU A 149 -2.34 15.88 9.76
N MET A 150 -3.35 15.85 8.89
CA MET A 150 -3.47 14.79 7.91
C MET A 150 -3.66 15.34 6.50
N GLN A 151 -3.24 14.54 5.52
CA GLN A 151 -3.34 14.85 4.10
C GLN A 151 -3.82 13.62 3.35
N LEU A 152 -4.66 13.85 2.34
CA LEU A 152 -5.06 12.86 1.35
C LEU A 152 -4.63 13.35 -0.03
N LEU A 153 -3.96 12.46 -0.77
CA LEU A 153 -3.54 12.66 -2.16
C LEU A 153 -4.33 11.72 -3.06
N ILE A 154 -5.04 12.30 -4.05
CA ILE A 154 -5.69 11.57 -5.14
C ILE A 154 -4.75 11.55 -6.33
N THR A 155 -4.03 10.44 -6.51
CA THR A 155 -2.88 10.33 -7.42
C THR A 155 -3.17 10.83 -8.85
N PRO A 156 -4.29 10.45 -9.51
CA PRO A 156 -4.58 10.90 -10.87
C PRO A 156 -4.88 12.41 -11.00
N GLU A 157 -5.32 13.05 -9.91
CA GLU A 157 -5.69 14.47 -9.88
C GLU A 157 -4.50 15.39 -9.57
N LEU A 158 -3.34 14.83 -9.20
CA LEU A 158 -2.14 15.59 -8.87
C LEU A 158 -1.63 16.40 -10.07
N SER A 159 -1.03 17.55 -9.77
CA SER A 159 -0.51 18.43 -10.82
C SER A 159 0.70 17.81 -11.53
N ASP A 160 0.62 17.78 -12.86
CA ASP A 160 1.70 17.33 -13.74
C ASP A 160 3.01 18.10 -13.48
N GLY A 161 2.94 19.44 -13.41
CA GLY A 161 4.13 20.27 -13.28
C GLY A 161 4.99 20.05 -12.02
N GLU A 162 4.38 19.65 -10.89
CA GLU A 162 5.15 19.38 -9.67
C GLU A 162 5.30 17.90 -9.33
N ASN A 163 4.30 17.08 -9.70
CA ASN A 163 4.10 15.73 -9.18
C ASN A 163 4.00 14.66 -10.29
N TYR A 164 4.50 14.97 -11.51
CA TYR A 164 4.41 14.13 -12.71
C TYR A 164 4.60 12.62 -12.46
N TRP A 165 5.70 12.24 -11.79
CA TRP A 165 6.04 10.84 -11.58
C TRP A 165 5.06 10.12 -10.65
N ILE A 166 4.63 10.78 -9.57
CA ILE A 166 3.63 10.22 -8.65
C ILE A 166 2.30 10.09 -9.39
N GLN A 167 1.90 11.15 -10.10
CA GLN A 167 0.68 11.19 -10.89
C GLN A 167 0.66 10.08 -11.95
N SER A 168 1.81 9.73 -12.54
CA SER A 168 1.93 8.68 -13.56
C SER A 168 1.89 7.26 -13.02
N MET A 169 1.87 7.05 -11.69
CA MET A 169 1.71 5.73 -11.06
C MET A 169 0.25 5.24 -11.16
N ARG A 170 -0.20 4.97 -12.39
CA ARG A 170 -1.56 4.51 -12.74
C ARG A 170 -1.51 3.36 -13.73
N THR A 171 -2.66 2.73 -13.96
CA THR A 171 -2.88 1.60 -14.88
C THR A 171 -3.65 2.02 -16.15
N ASP A 172 -3.90 3.32 -16.33
CA ASP A 172 -4.79 3.87 -17.37
C ASP A 172 -4.13 4.93 -18.27
N LEU A 173 -2.79 4.90 -18.40
CA LEU A 173 -2.07 5.83 -19.27
C LEU A 173 -2.50 5.68 -20.72
N ARG A 174 -2.68 6.81 -21.41
CA ARG A 174 -3.12 6.82 -22.80
C ARG A 174 -1.94 6.66 -23.76
N ALA A 175 -2.10 5.81 -24.75
CA ALA A 175 -1.21 5.78 -25.90
C ALA A 175 -1.15 7.17 -26.58
N GLY A 176 -0.05 7.44 -27.27
CA GLY A 176 0.28 8.71 -27.89
C GLY A 176 1.06 9.64 -26.96
N GLU A 177 0.60 10.88 -26.84
CA GLU A 177 1.41 11.95 -26.27
C GLU A 177 1.73 11.78 -24.77
N GLU A 178 0.85 11.14 -24.00
CA GLU A 178 1.09 10.89 -22.57
C GLU A 178 2.27 9.92 -22.37
N ILE A 179 2.27 8.77 -23.05
CA ILE A 179 3.41 7.83 -23.01
C ILE A 179 4.67 8.47 -23.61
N ARG A 180 4.59 9.16 -24.75
CA ARG A 180 5.76 9.83 -25.34
C ARG A 180 6.35 10.89 -24.42
N LYS A 181 5.52 11.62 -23.67
CA LYS A 181 5.99 12.55 -22.64
C LYS A 181 6.68 11.81 -21.50
N LEU A 182 6.11 10.72 -20.99
CA LEU A 182 6.71 9.92 -19.92
C LEU A 182 8.11 9.44 -20.30
N MET A 183 8.29 8.99 -21.54
CA MET A 183 9.62 8.64 -22.04
C MET A 183 10.58 9.83 -22.10
N ARG A 184 10.15 10.98 -22.63
CA ARG A 184 11.02 12.17 -22.72
C ARG A 184 11.44 12.67 -21.34
N GLU A 185 10.57 12.55 -20.34
CA GLU A 185 10.94 12.86 -18.95
C GLU A 185 11.88 11.80 -18.38
N TYR A 186 11.67 10.50 -18.65
CA TYR A 186 12.59 9.44 -18.23
C TYR A 186 14.00 9.61 -18.80
N GLU A 187 14.12 9.94 -20.09
CA GLU A 187 15.42 10.00 -20.78
C GLU A 187 16.38 11.03 -20.16
N LYS A 188 15.83 12.15 -19.65
CA LYS A 188 16.59 13.16 -18.90
C LYS A 188 17.26 12.59 -17.63
N HIS A 189 16.76 11.46 -17.13
CA HIS A 189 17.12 10.85 -15.86
C HIS A 189 17.50 9.36 -15.96
N ARG A 190 17.79 8.84 -17.17
CA ARG A 190 18.02 7.40 -17.46
C ARG A 190 19.07 6.69 -16.60
N LYS A 191 20.01 7.44 -15.99
CA LYS A 191 21.04 6.90 -15.09
C LYS A 191 20.56 6.73 -13.64
N SER A 192 19.36 7.20 -13.31
CA SER A 192 18.81 7.17 -11.96
C SER A 192 18.06 5.87 -11.69
N LYS A 193 18.44 5.17 -10.61
CA LYS A 193 17.79 3.93 -10.19
C LYS A 193 16.32 4.15 -9.77
N ASP A 194 16.01 5.30 -9.16
CA ASP A 194 14.65 5.60 -8.70
C ASP A 194 13.71 5.81 -9.89
N TYR A 195 14.16 6.57 -10.90
CA TYR A 195 13.41 6.77 -12.13
C TYR A 195 13.22 5.45 -12.87
N ALA A 196 14.26 4.62 -12.94
CA ALA A 196 14.17 3.30 -13.55
C ALA A 196 13.16 2.40 -12.80
N ALA A 197 13.13 2.43 -11.46
CA ALA A 197 12.16 1.67 -10.69
C ALA A 197 10.71 2.10 -10.97
N VAL A 198 10.45 3.41 -10.97
CA VAL A 198 9.12 3.96 -11.27
C VAL A 198 8.72 3.65 -12.72
N MET A 199 9.62 3.87 -13.68
CA MET A 199 9.35 3.60 -15.10
C MET A 199 9.05 2.11 -15.35
N ASN A 200 9.81 1.20 -14.72
CA ASN A 200 9.56 -0.24 -14.82
C ASN A 200 8.15 -0.63 -14.33
N LEU A 201 7.72 -0.06 -13.19
CA LEU A 201 6.39 -0.32 -12.65
C LEU A 201 5.30 0.20 -13.61
N ILE A 202 5.41 1.46 -14.03
CA ILE A 202 4.43 2.10 -14.91
C ILE A 202 4.32 1.36 -16.25
N THR A 203 5.44 0.95 -16.81
CA THR A 203 5.47 0.22 -18.08
C THR A 203 4.75 -1.12 -17.99
N ARG A 204 4.93 -1.87 -16.89
CA ARG A 204 4.21 -3.13 -16.68
C ARG A 204 2.73 -2.91 -16.43
N ALA A 205 2.39 -1.89 -15.68
CA ALA A 205 1.01 -1.52 -15.38
C ALA A 205 0.23 -1.07 -16.63
N ASN A 206 0.92 -0.60 -17.68
CA ASN A 206 0.31 -0.06 -18.91
C ASN A 206 0.85 -0.76 -20.17
N TRP A 207 1.12 -2.07 -20.08
CA TRP A 207 1.83 -2.83 -21.11
C TRP A 207 1.20 -2.71 -22.50
N GLU A 208 -0.12 -2.82 -22.59
CA GLU A 208 -0.84 -2.78 -23.86
C GLU A 208 -0.65 -1.44 -24.59
N GLN A 209 -0.77 -0.34 -23.85
CA GLN A 209 -0.61 1.01 -24.38
C GLN A 209 0.86 1.30 -24.75
N MET A 210 1.81 0.76 -23.98
CA MET A 210 3.24 0.80 -24.30
C MET A 210 3.56 0.06 -25.59
N GLU A 211 2.93 -1.10 -25.84
CA GLU A 211 3.16 -1.89 -27.06
C GLU A 211 2.66 -1.18 -28.33
N VAL A 212 1.54 -0.45 -28.24
CA VAL A 212 1.03 0.37 -29.34
C VAL A 212 2.05 1.43 -29.76
N GLU A 213 2.65 2.15 -28.81
CA GLU A 213 3.68 3.15 -29.11
C GLU A 213 4.99 2.52 -29.60
N LYS A 214 5.36 1.34 -29.09
CA LYS A 214 6.56 0.59 -29.51
C LYS A 214 6.53 0.24 -31.00
N LYS A 215 5.35 -0.07 -31.54
CA LYS A 215 5.17 -0.35 -32.99
C LYS A 215 5.31 0.90 -33.85
N MET A 216 5.31 2.10 -33.25
CA MET A 216 5.33 3.39 -33.93
C MET A 216 6.62 4.20 -33.74
N CYS A 217 7.53 3.79 -32.85
CA CYS A 217 8.74 4.56 -32.53
C CYS A 217 9.98 3.66 -32.40
N ASP A 218 10.90 3.69 -33.37
CA ASP A 218 12.15 2.91 -33.32
C ASP A 218 13.05 3.30 -32.14
N ALA A 219 12.98 4.55 -31.69
CA ALA A 219 13.70 5.04 -30.52
C ALA A 219 13.23 4.37 -29.20
N LEU A 220 11.98 3.87 -29.11
CA LEU A 220 11.50 3.08 -27.98
C LEU A 220 12.22 1.72 -27.89
N ASN A 221 12.52 1.11 -29.03
CA ASN A 221 13.14 -0.22 -29.07
C ASN A 221 14.60 -0.17 -28.64
N GLU A 222 15.33 0.89 -28.99
CA GLU A 222 16.77 1.01 -28.71
C GLU A 222 17.07 1.45 -27.26
N LEU A 223 16.26 2.36 -26.73
CA LEU A 223 16.44 2.95 -25.39
C LEU A 223 16.08 1.98 -24.26
N PHE A 224 15.24 0.99 -24.54
CA PHE A 224 14.68 0.07 -23.56
C PHE A 224 14.84 -1.41 -23.93
N ALA A 225 15.70 -1.76 -24.90
CA ALA A 225 15.83 -3.11 -25.43
C ALA A 225 16.05 -4.19 -24.34
N GLU A 226 16.84 -3.87 -23.31
CA GLU A 226 17.13 -4.78 -22.19
C GLU A 226 16.04 -4.72 -21.10
N GLU A 227 15.65 -3.51 -20.67
CA GLU A 227 14.72 -3.31 -19.55
C GLU A 227 13.29 -3.76 -19.89
N LEU A 228 12.83 -3.45 -21.11
CA LEU A 228 11.55 -3.97 -21.62
C LEU A 228 11.63 -5.47 -21.86
N LYS A 229 12.73 -6.05 -22.35
CA LYS A 229 12.86 -7.51 -22.51
C LYS A 229 12.77 -8.24 -21.17
N GLU A 230 13.39 -7.72 -20.12
CA GLU A 230 13.29 -8.29 -18.78
C GLU A 230 11.90 -8.13 -18.17
N ALA A 231 11.23 -7.00 -18.41
CA ALA A 231 9.84 -6.79 -17.99
C ALA A 231 8.88 -7.71 -18.78
N ASP A 232 9.07 -7.84 -20.09
CA ASP A 232 8.37 -8.76 -21.01
C ASP A 232 8.52 -10.22 -20.58
N SER A 233 9.75 -10.63 -20.24
CA SER A 233 10.05 -12.00 -19.84
C SER A 233 9.38 -12.34 -18.52
N ARG A 234 9.44 -11.42 -17.54
CA ARG A 234 8.76 -11.57 -16.25
C ARG A 234 7.24 -11.55 -16.39
N GLY A 235 6.70 -10.58 -17.13
CA GLY A 235 5.26 -10.46 -17.40
C GLY A 235 4.70 -11.68 -18.13
N ARG A 236 5.41 -12.20 -19.15
CA ARG A 236 5.04 -13.47 -19.80
C ARG A 236 5.10 -14.66 -18.85
N THR A 237 6.11 -14.71 -17.98
CA THR A 237 6.24 -15.79 -16.99
C THR A 237 5.10 -15.74 -15.97
N GLU A 238 4.76 -14.56 -15.46
CA GLU A 238 3.65 -14.35 -14.52
C GLU A 238 2.29 -14.60 -15.18
N GLY A 239 2.06 -14.08 -16.39
CA GLY A 239 0.85 -14.33 -17.17
C GLY A 239 0.69 -15.81 -17.54
N MET A 240 1.77 -16.51 -17.88
CA MET A 240 1.72 -17.96 -18.13
C MET A 240 1.41 -18.75 -16.85
N LYS A 241 1.95 -18.35 -15.70
CA LYS A 241 1.60 -18.95 -14.40
C LYS A 241 0.12 -18.73 -14.08
N GLN A 242 -0.38 -17.51 -14.28
CA GLN A 242 -1.77 -17.15 -14.04
C GLN A 242 -2.73 -17.91 -14.98
N GLY A 243 -2.45 -17.93 -16.29
CA GLY A 243 -3.27 -18.68 -17.25
C GLY A 243 -3.25 -20.19 -17.01
N LYS A 244 -2.11 -20.76 -16.59
CA LYS A 244 -2.05 -22.17 -16.15
C LYS A 244 -2.94 -22.43 -14.94
N ARG A 245 -2.94 -21.51 -13.97
CA ARG A 245 -3.76 -21.59 -12.76
C ARG A 245 -5.25 -21.53 -13.09
N GLU A 246 -5.67 -20.61 -13.96
CA GLU A 246 -7.05 -20.47 -14.44
C GLU A 246 -7.53 -21.70 -15.22
N MET A 247 -6.69 -22.26 -16.09
CA MET A 247 -6.98 -23.51 -16.78
C MET A 247 -7.18 -24.68 -15.81
N ILE A 248 -6.33 -24.80 -14.78
CA ILE A 248 -6.46 -25.84 -13.75
C ILE A 248 -7.75 -25.67 -12.97
N PHE A 249 -8.10 -24.45 -12.57
CA PHE A 249 -9.40 -24.17 -11.94
C PHE A 249 -10.57 -24.63 -12.83
N ALA A 250 -10.52 -24.33 -14.14
CA ALA A 250 -11.57 -24.74 -15.07
C ALA A 250 -11.68 -26.27 -15.20
N PHE A 251 -10.55 -26.99 -15.27
CA PHE A 251 -10.54 -28.46 -15.34
C PHE A 251 -10.98 -29.12 -14.03
N LEU A 252 -10.56 -28.61 -12.87
CA LEU A 252 -11.02 -29.09 -11.58
C LEU A 252 -12.53 -28.89 -11.42
N LYS A 253 -13.06 -27.73 -11.83
CA LYS A 253 -14.50 -27.44 -11.82
C LYS A 253 -15.29 -28.33 -12.78
N ALA A 254 -14.69 -28.72 -13.91
CA ALA A 254 -15.28 -29.65 -14.86
C ALA A 254 -15.16 -31.13 -14.43
N GLY A 255 -14.55 -31.42 -13.28
CA GLY A 255 -14.40 -32.78 -12.75
C GLY A 255 -13.35 -33.64 -13.46
N VAL A 256 -12.40 -33.01 -14.17
CA VAL A 256 -11.28 -33.71 -14.80
C VAL A 256 -10.37 -34.27 -13.72
N ASP A 257 -9.89 -35.51 -13.90
CA ASP A 257 -9.04 -36.15 -12.90
C ASP A 257 -7.63 -35.51 -12.83
N ILE A 258 -7.03 -35.57 -11.65
CA ILE A 258 -5.73 -34.94 -11.35
C ILE A 258 -4.63 -35.50 -12.25
N LYS A 259 -4.71 -36.76 -12.67
CA LYS A 259 -3.69 -37.38 -13.52
C LYS A 259 -3.73 -36.79 -14.93
N THR A 260 -4.91 -36.58 -15.50
CA THR A 260 -5.07 -35.87 -16.78
C THR A 260 -4.68 -34.39 -16.69
N ILE A 261 -4.98 -33.71 -15.58
CA ILE A 261 -4.55 -32.31 -15.37
C ILE A 261 -3.02 -32.22 -15.27
N LYS A 262 -2.38 -33.16 -14.60
CA LYS A 262 -0.92 -33.29 -14.50
C LYS A 262 -0.27 -33.44 -15.87
N GLU A 263 -0.81 -34.33 -16.70
CA GLU A 263 -0.33 -34.55 -18.07
C GLU A 263 -0.50 -33.31 -18.96
N ALA A 264 -1.60 -32.57 -18.82
CA ALA A 264 -1.89 -31.38 -19.61
C ALA A 264 -1.13 -30.11 -19.15
N SER A 265 -0.91 -29.95 -17.85
CA SER A 265 -0.34 -28.73 -17.25
C SER A 265 1.19 -28.80 -17.03
N GLY A 266 1.72 -30.01 -16.89
CA GLY A 266 3.12 -30.28 -16.54
C GLY A 266 3.49 -29.96 -15.08
N LEU A 267 2.51 -29.68 -14.22
CA LEU A 267 2.70 -29.45 -12.79
C LEU A 267 2.70 -30.78 -12.02
N ASN A 268 3.29 -30.79 -10.83
CA ASN A 268 3.21 -31.94 -9.94
C ASN A 268 1.89 -31.97 -9.15
N GLU A 269 1.55 -33.12 -8.57
CA GLU A 269 0.28 -33.32 -7.83
C GLU A 269 0.15 -32.39 -6.63
N GLY A 270 1.26 -32.05 -5.95
CA GLY A 270 1.24 -31.13 -4.81
C GLY A 270 0.89 -29.70 -5.20
N GLU A 271 1.34 -29.24 -6.38
CA GLU A 271 1.01 -27.91 -6.92
C GLU A 271 -0.45 -27.82 -7.34
N ILE A 272 -1.00 -28.88 -7.95
CA ILE A 272 -2.41 -28.96 -8.35
C ILE A 272 -3.32 -28.97 -7.11
N GLU A 273 -2.93 -29.72 -6.06
CA GLU A 273 -3.70 -29.80 -4.83
C GLU A 273 -3.66 -28.48 -4.03
N LEU A 274 -2.57 -27.72 -4.11
CA LEU A 274 -2.49 -26.37 -3.54
C LEU A 274 -3.50 -25.43 -4.21
N ILE A 275 -3.55 -25.44 -5.55
CA ILE A 275 -4.52 -24.65 -6.34
C ILE A 275 -5.96 -25.09 -6.04
N ARG A 276 -6.20 -26.40 -5.89
CA ARG A 276 -7.51 -26.94 -5.50
C ARG A 276 -7.97 -26.40 -4.14
N ARG A 277 -7.10 -26.39 -3.14
CA ARG A 277 -7.40 -25.85 -1.81
C ARG A 277 -7.72 -24.36 -1.83
N GLU A 278 -7.04 -23.61 -2.68
CA GLU A 278 -7.33 -22.18 -2.88
C GLU A 278 -8.70 -21.98 -3.58
N MET A 279 -9.11 -22.90 -4.46
CA MET A 279 -10.45 -22.92 -5.07
C MET A 279 -11.54 -23.10 -4.02
N GLU A 280 -11.33 -24.03 -3.08
CA GLU A 280 -12.30 -24.38 -2.04
C GLU A 280 -12.42 -23.29 -0.95
N GLN A 281 -11.48 -22.32 -0.94
CA GLN A 281 -11.46 -21.17 -0.04
C GLN A 281 -11.95 -19.87 -0.69
N SER A 282 -12.29 -19.90 -1.98
CA SER A 282 -12.80 -18.77 -2.78
C SER A 282 -14.30 -18.90 -3.04
#